data_AF-A0A257EBH0-F1
#
_entry.id   AF-A0A257EBH0-F1
#
_cell.length_a   1.000
_cell.length_b   1.000
_cell.length_c   1.000
_cell.angle_alpha   90.00
_cell.angle_beta   90.00
_cell.angle_gamma   90.00
#
_symmetry.space_group_name_H-M   'P 1'
#
loop_
_entity.id
_entity.type
_entity.pdbx_description
1 polymer ?
#
loop_
_entity_poly.entity_id
_entity_poly.type
_entity_poly.pdbx_seq_one_letter_code
_entity_poly.pdbx_strand_id
1 'polypeptide(L)'
;MSDCGQHGITLIAFVGSVFSPYYAWARRSGRASPENHCALNVAIYSKGQGRWAMTERGQRHCHRSERQFTIGPSQLSWDGDCLSIDINEVCVPFPHRIRGRIKLWPQQLFGYSTPLDVAGQHRWGPLAPASRIEVDLSAPDLKWQGHAYLDSNEGDEPVDRGFHTWDWSRARTRDGSTVVFYDMQAPGTEDRVLSLRFTPKGTVEPIATPPAQRLSKTAWRIARRMRSAHPVRVHEQLEDTPFYQRALLQFDYAGEPLLAFHETLSVPRLVSPVVQAMLPWRMPRRA
;
A
#
# COMPACT_ATOMS: atom_id res chain seq x y z
N MET A 1 12.29 1.70 -0.02
CA MET A 1 13.21 2.33 0.94
C MET A 1 14.58 2.39 0.31
N SER A 2 15.29 3.51 0.41
CA SER A 2 16.65 3.66 -0.11
C SER A 2 17.65 2.85 0.72
N ASP A 3 18.79 2.49 0.12
CA ASP A 3 19.87 1.77 0.81
C ASP A 3 20.45 2.58 1.99
N CYS A 4 20.44 3.91 1.89
CA CYS A 4 20.88 4.81 2.97
C CYS A 4 19.83 5.00 4.08
N GLY A 5 18.63 4.43 3.93
CA GLY A 5 17.54 4.55 4.90
C GLY A 5 16.90 5.95 5.01
N GLN A 6 17.33 6.94 4.22
CA GLN A 6 16.85 8.33 4.29
C GLN A 6 15.63 8.62 3.42
N HIS A 7 15.29 7.72 2.49
CA HIS A 7 14.21 7.93 1.53
C HIS A 7 13.29 6.72 1.44
N GLY A 8 12.00 7.00 1.32
CA GLY A 8 10.95 6.03 1.09
C GLY A 8 9.98 6.55 0.03
N ILE A 9 9.34 5.61 -0.65
CA ILE A 9 8.21 5.91 -1.53
C ILE A 9 7.22 4.75 -1.46
N THR A 10 5.94 5.06 -1.50
CA THR A 10 4.87 4.10 -1.74
C THR A 10 4.07 4.52 -2.96
N LEU A 11 3.67 3.54 -3.75
CA LEU A 11 2.83 3.73 -4.92
C LEU A 11 1.72 2.70 -4.92
N ILE A 12 0.49 3.13 -5.23
CA ILE A 12 -0.63 2.22 -5.48
C ILE A 12 -1.32 2.66 -6.77
N ALA A 13 -1.35 1.78 -7.76
CA ALA A 13 -2.10 1.97 -8.99
C ALA A 13 -3.48 1.32 -8.84
N PHE A 14 -4.51 2.14 -8.64
CA PHE A 14 -5.87 1.67 -8.44
C PHE A 14 -6.65 1.58 -9.75
N VAL A 15 -7.38 0.48 -9.92
CA VAL A 15 -8.54 0.36 -10.81
C VAL A 15 -9.76 0.24 -9.90
N GLY A 16 -10.60 1.28 -9.84
CA GLY A 16 -11.66 1.37 -8.83
C GLY A 16 -11.11 1.60 -7.42
N SER A 17 -10.53 2.76 -7.17
CA SER A 17 -9.89 3.07 -5.88
C SER A 17 -10.84 2.88 -4.69
N VAL A 18 -10.41 2.05 -3.72
CA VAL A 18 -11.12 1.84 -2.45
C VAL A 18 -11.14 3.11 -1.58
N PHE A 19 -10.23 4.04 -1.82
CA PHE A 19 -10.17 5.33 -1.13
C PHE A 19 -10.95 6.44 -1.84
N SER A 20 -11.55 6.17 -3.01
CA SER A 20 -12.26 7.19 -3.76
C SER A 20 -13.65 7.48 -3.18
N PRO A 21 -13.93 8.74 -2.77
CA PRO A 21 -15.28 9.12 -2.39
C PRO A 21 -16.22 9.12 -3.61
N TYR A 22 -15.71 9.49 -4.78
CA TYR A 22 -16.51 9.51 -6.02
C TYR A 22 -16.92 8.10 -6.44
N TYR A 23 -16.04 7.12 -6.27
CA TYR A 23 -16.39 5.74 -6.56
C TYR A 23 -17.40 5.21 -5.54
N ALA A 24 -17.23 5.53 -4.26
CA ALA A 24 -18.20 5.18 -3.24
C ALA A 24 -19.59 5.77 -3.53
N TRP A 25 -19.67 7.03 -3.94
CA TRP A 25 -20.94 7.68 -4.31
C TRP A 25 -21.54 7.12 -5.59
N ALA A 26 -20.73 6.84 -6.62
CA ALA A 26 -21.20 6.21 -7.84
C ALA A 26 -21.84 4.84 -7.56
N ARG A 27 -21.21 4.03 -6.69
CA ARG A 27 -21.76 2.72 -6.27
C ARG A 27 -23.08 2.80 -5.51
N ARG A 28 -23.35 3.92 -4.81
CA ARG A 28 -24.66 4.13 -4.14
C ARG A 28 -25.80 4.33 -5.15
N SER A 29 -25.48 4.79 -6.36
CA SER A 29 -26.45 5.04 -7.42
C SER A 29 -26.64 3.82 -8.35
N GLY A 30 -25.96 2.71 -8.06
CA GLY A 30 -26.02 1.48 -8.85
C GLY A 30 -24.64 0.92 -9.19
N ARG A 31 -24.57 0.06 -10.20
CA ARG A 31 -23.31 -0.54 -10.65
C ARG A 31 -22.41 0.54 -11.27
N ALA A 32 -21.23 0.75 -10.71
CA ALA A 32 -20.24 1.71 -11.21
C ALA A 32 -19.01 0.99 -11.76
N SER A 33 -18.56 1.40 -12.96
CA SER A 33 -17.37 0.82 -13.60
C SER A 33 -16.10 1.25 -12.88
N PRO A 34 -15.25 0.32 -12.39
CA PRO A 34 -14.01 0.67 -11.71
C PRO A 34 -13.00 1.38 -12.63
N GLU A 35 -13.06 1.13 -13.94
CA GLU A 35 -12.23 1.82 -14.95
C GLU A 35 -12.52 3.33 -15.03
N ASN A 36 -13.66 3.78 -14.48
CA ASN A 36 -13.99 5.20 -14.38
C ASN A 36 -13.49 5.85 -13.07
N HIS A 37 -12.74 5.12 -12.25
CA HIS A 37 -12.32 5.49 -10.91
C HIS A 37 -10.87 5.05 -10.63
N CYS A 38 -10.00 5.28 -11.61
CA CYS A 38 -8.59 4.90 -11.54
C CYS A 38 -7.76 6.02 -10.90
N ALA A 39 -6.70 5.67 -10.18
CA ALA A 39 -5.81 6.66 -9.56
C ALA A 39 -4.42 6.08 -9.35
N LEU A 40 -3.39 6.91 -9.49
CA LEU A 40 -2.06 6.60 -8.95
C LEU A 40 -1.90 7.37 -7.64
N ASN A 41 -1.84 6.65 -6.52
CA ASN A 41 -1.48 7.21 -5.22
C ASN A 41 0.04 7.15 -5.09
N VAL A 42 0.70 8.30 -4.91
CA VAL A 42 2.16 8.38 -4.73
C VAL A 42 2.44 9.14 -3.44
N ALA A 43 3.17 8.52 -2.51
CA ALA A 43 3.64 9.16 -1.29
C ALA A 43 5.17 9.05 -1.19
N ILE A 44 5.85 10.19 -1.15
CA ILE A 44 7.30 10.31 -0.97
C ILE A 44 7.59 10.64 0.49
N TYR A 45 8.41 9.81 1.12
CA TYR A 45 8.93 10.00 2.47
C TYR A 45 10.40 10.36 2.37
N SER A 46 10.69 11.65 2.34
CA SER A 46 12.06 12.17 2.28
C SER A 46 12.07 13.50 3.03
N LYS A 47 12.96 13.65 4.02
CA LYS A 47 12.99 14.83 4.89
C LYS A 47 13.15 16.11 4.04
N GLY A 48 12.24 17.07 4.23
CA GLY A 48 12.20 18.33 3.46
C GLY A 48 11.63 18.20 2.03
N GLN A 49 11.51 16.98 1.50
CA GLN A 49 11.06 16.72 0.13
C GLN A 49 9.82 15.80 0.08
N GLY A 50 9.13 15.64 1.21
CA GLY A 50 7.92 14.84 1.31
C GLY A 50 6.83 15.38 0.38
N ARG A 51 6.18 14.49 -0.36
CA ARG A 51 5.12 14.83 -1.33
C ARG A 51 4.07 13.74 -1.31
N TRP A 52 2.84 14.13 -1.60
CA TRP A 52 1.74 13.18 -1.75
C TRP A 52 0.80 13.68 -2.85
N ALA A 53 0.44 12.78 -3.76
CA ALA A 53 -0.51 13.06 -4.83
C ALA A 53 -1.38 11.84 -5.10
N MET A 54 -2.67 12.10 -5.33
CA MET A 54 -3.62 11.10 -5.80
C MET A 54 -4.74 11.80 -6.55
N THR A 55 -4.65 11.83 -7.88
CA THR A 55 -5.72 12.33 -8.74
C THR A 55 -6.51 11.16 -9.28
N GLU A 56 -7.82 11.15 -9.05
CA GLU A 56 -8.71 10.19 -9.67
C GLU A 56 -9.00 10.58 -11.12
N ARG A 57 -9.06 9.59 -12.01
CA ARG A 57 -9.28 9.79 -13.44
C ARG A 57 -10.42 8.91 -13.94
N GLY A 58 -11.23 9.51 -14.81
CA GLY A 58 -12.28 8.83 -15.54
C GLY A 58 -11.73 7.94 -16.65
N GLN A 59 -12.59 7.07 -17.18
CA GLN A 59 -12.22 6.02 -18.12
C GLN A 59 -11.51 6.55 -19.38
N ARG A 60 -11.92 7.72 -19.90
CA ARG A 60 -11.31 8.32 -21.10
C ARG A 60 -9.83 8.68 -20.95
N HIS A 61 -9.34 8.76 -19.71
CA HIS A 61 -7.95 9.05 -19.39
C HIS A 61 -7.16 7.78 -19.07
N CYS A 62 -7.79 6.61 -19.14
CA CYS A 62 -7.21 5.35 -18.69
C CYS A 62 -7.14 4.35 -19.83
N HIS A 63 -6.06 3.58 -19.86
CA HIS A 63 -5.89 2.46 -20.78
C HIS A 63 -5.14 1.36 -20.06
N ARG A 64 -5.58 0.11 -20.21
CA ARG A 64 -4.97 -1.05 -19.54
C ARG A 64 -4.83 -2.21 -20.51
N SER A 65 -3.67 -2.86 -20.44
CA SER A 65 -3.36 -4.13 -21.09
C SER A 65 -2.58 -5.01 -20.11
N GLU A 66 -2.18 -6.20 -20.56
CA GLU A 66 -1.32 -7.10 -19.78
C GLU A 66 0.02 -6.44 -19.38
N ARG A 67 0.55 -5.56 -20.22
CA ARG A 67 1.90 -4.99 -20.05
C ARG A 67 1.93 -3.50 -19.75
N GLN A 68 0.78 -2.83 -19.73
CA GLN A 68 0.73 -1.38 -19.57
C GLN A 68 -0.54 -0.94 -18.84
N PHE A 69 -0.39 0.01 -17.93
CA PHE A 69 -1.51 0.72 -17.32
C PHE A 69 -1.23 2.23 -17.33
N THR A 70 -1.99 2.95 -18.16
CA THR A 70 -1.94 4.40 -18.30
C THR A 70 -3.04 5.02 -17.45
N ILE A 71 -2.70 6.02 -16.63
CA ILE A 71 -3.61 6.77 -15.77
C ILE A 71 -3.36 8.27 -16.01
N GLY A 72 -3.99 8.81 -17.03
CA GLY A 72 -3.75 10.17 -17.53
C GLY A 72 -2.30 10.37 -17.95
N PRO A 73 -1.55 11.30 -17.32
CA PRO A 73 -0.16 11.59 -17.67
C PRO A 73 0.86 10.62 -17.05
N SER A 74 0.44 9.71 -16.15
CA SER A 74 1.29 8.70 -15.51
C SER A 74 1.05 7.33 -16.14
N GLN A 75 2.07 6.46 -16.12
CA GLN A 75 2.01 5.15 -16.75
C GLN A 75 2.88 4.12 -16.02
N LEU A 76 2.40 2.88 -15.97
CA LEU A 76 3.15 1.69 -15.58
C LEU A 76 3.36 0.81 -16.82
N SER A 77 4.55 0.24 -16.99
CA SER A 77 4.87 -0.68 -18.08
C SER A 77 5.74 -1.84 -17.60
N TRP A 78 5.43 -3.05 -18.06
CA TRP A 78 6.17 -4.27 -17.78
C TRP A 78 6.82 -4.79 -19.06
N ASP A 79 8.14 -4.93 -19.06
CA ASP A 79 8.90 -5.40 -20.23
C ASP A 79 9.27 -6.89 -20.17
N GLY A 80 8.96 -7.57 -19.07
CA GLY A 80 9.31 -8.98 -18.82
C GLY A 80 10.31 -9.17 -17.68
N ASP A 81 11.07 -8.14 -17.34
CA ASP A 81 12.08 -8.14 -16.28
C ASP A 81 11.92 -6.96 -15.31
N CYS A 82 11.52 -5.80 -15.83
CA CYS A 82 11.41 -4.56 -15.10
C CYS A 82 9.99 -3.96 -15.18
N LEU A 83 9.49 -3.52 -14.02
CA LEU A 83 8.35 -2.62 -13.94
C LEU A 83 8.85 -1.18 -13.96
N SER A 84 8.59 -0.48 -15.06
CA SER A 84 8.86 0.94 -15.20
C SER A 84 7.60 1.75 -14.89
N ILE A 85 7.74 2.80 -14.07
CA ILE A 85 6.65 3.67 -13.66
C ILE A 85 7.04 5.11 -13.97
N ASP A 86 6.41 5.68 -14.98
CA ASP A 86 6.51 7.09 -15.33
C ASP A 86 5.44 7.87 -14.56
N ILE A 87 5.89 8.81 -13.72
CA ILE A 87 5.03 9.59 -12.85
C ILE A 87 4.97 11.02 -13.36
N ASN A 88 3.76 11.58 -13.42
CA ASN A 88 3.53 12.99 -13.68
C ASN A 88 2.28 13.46 -12.95
N GLU A 89 2.40 13.61 -11.63
CA GLU A 89 1.30 13.96 -10.74
C GLU A 89 1.49 15.35 -10.11
N VAL A 90 0.39 15.88 -9.57
CA VAL A 90 0.34 17.17 -8.88
C VAL A 90 -0.22 16.94 -7.48
N CYS A 91 0.49 17.45 -6.49
CA CYS A 91 0.09 17.38 -5.09
C CYS A 91 -1.09 18.33 -4.81
N VAL A 92 -1.77 18.09 -3.70
CA VAL A 92 -2.76 19.00 -3.13
C VAL A 92 -2.56 19.14 -1.62
N PRO A 93 -3.02 20.25 -0.99
CA PRO A 93 -3.58 21.44 -1.63
C PRO A 93 -2.53 22.32 -2.34
N PHE A 94 -1.25 22.14 -2.01
CA PHE A 94 -0.15 22.87 -2.64
C PHE A 94 0.31 22.13 -3.92
N PRO A 95 0.30 22.78 -5.10
CA PRO A 95 0.46 22.12 -6.41
C PRO A 95 1.93 21.80 -6.75
N HIS A 96 2.66 21.19 -5.81
CA HIS A 96 3.99 20.65 -6.09
C HIS A 96 3.91 19.49 -7.08
N ARG A 97 4.89 19.40 -7.97
CA ARG A 97 5.00 18.30 -8.95
C ARG A 97 5.64 17.07 -8.32
N ILE A 98 5.15 15.90 -8.72
CA ILE A 98 5.88 14.63 -8.62
C ILE A 98 6.07 14.15 -10.05
N ARG A 99 7.31 14.21 -10.54
CA ARG A 99 7.63 13.85 -11.92
C ARG A 99 8.95 13.09 -12.02
N GLY A 100 8.95 12.02 -12.80
CA GLY A 100 10.14 11.26 -13.16
C GLY A 100 9.80 9.79 -13.36
N ARG A 101 10.80 8.93 -13.18
CA ARG A 101 10.69 7.50 -13.44
C ARG A 101 11.14 6.68 -12.24
N ILE A 102 10.45 5.58 -12.02
CA ILE A 102 10.83 4.53 -11.09
C ILE A 102 11.02 3.25 -11.88
N LYS A 103 12.07 2.50 -11.58
CA LYS A 103 12.29 1.16 -12.12
C LYS A 103 12.34 0.17 -10.96
N LEU A 104 11.63 -0.94 -11.10
CA LEU A 104 11.57 -2.00 -10.12
C LEU A 104 11.92 -3.32 -10.79
N TRP A 105 12.88 -4.03 -10.23
CA TRP A 105 13.33 -5.35 -10.68
C TRP A 105 13.01 -6.38 -9.60
N PRO A 106 12.00 -7.23 -9.82
CA PRO A 106 11.72 -8.37 -8.96
C PRO A 106 12.94 -9.25 -8.80
N GLN A 107 13.30 -9.60 -7.57
CA GLN A 107 14.34 -10.62 -7.34
C GLN A 107 13.80 -12.04 -7.57
N GLN A 108 12.49 -12.21 -7.34
CA GLN A 108 11.73 -13.42 -7.58
C GLN A 108 10.27 -13.04 -7.76
N LEU A 109 9.62 -13.56 -8.81
CA LEU A 109 8.19 -13.45 -9.01
C LEU A 109 7.45 -14.60 -8.32
N PHE A 110 6.27 -14.31 -7.78
CA PHE A 110 5.40 -15.27 -7.11
C PHE A 110 4.02 -15.30 -7.77
N GLY A 111 3.56 -16.50 -8.13
CA GLY A 111 2.16 -16.77 -8.51
C GLY A 111 1.29 -17.07 -7.28
N TYR A 112 1.52 -16.36 -6.17
CA TYR A 112 0.82 -16.59 -4.91
C TYR A 112 -0.37 -15.64 -4.77
N SER A 113 -1.53 -16.17 -4.40
CA SER A 113 -2.72 -15.39 -4.06
C SER A 113 -3.52 -16.14 -3.00
N THR A 114 -4.03 -15.43 -2.00
CA THR A 114 -4.79 -16.02 -0.89
C THR A 114 -5.99 -15.15 -0.52
N PRO A 115 -7.13 -15.75 -0.14
CA PRO A 115 -8.29 -15.00 0.31
C PRO A 115 -8.03 -14.29 1.65
N LEU A 116 -8.46 -13.03 1.73
CA LEU A 116 -8.38 -12.22 2.94
C LEU A 116 -9.64 -12.35 3.80
N ASP A 117 -10.78 -12.69 3.22
CA ASP A 117 -12.05 -12.87 3.92
C ASP A 117 -12.56 -14.32 3.85
N VAL A 118 -13.63 -14.62 4.58
CA VAL A 118 -14.23 -15.97 4.63
C VAL A 118 -14.86 -16.37 3.30
N ALA A 119 -15.50 -15.43 2.60
CA ALA A 119 -16.17 -15.70 1.34
C ALA A 119 -15.20 -15.71 0.15
N GLY A 120 -13.95 -15.28 0.35
CA GLY A 120 -12.93 -15.22 -0.69
C GLY A 120 -13.18 -14.12 -1.73
N GLN A 121 -13.98 -13.11 -1.38
CA GLN A 121 -14.34 -11.97 -2.23
C GLN A 121 -13.21 -10.94 -2.33
N HIS A 122 -12.20 -11.05 -1.48
CA HIS A 122 -10.99 -10.22 -1.47
C HIS A 122 -9.77 -11.13 -1.42
N ARG A 123 -8.79 -10.87 -2.30
CA ARG A 123 -7.55 -11.63 -2.40
C ARG A 123 -6.35 -10.71 -2.36
N TRP A 124 -5.25 -11.28 -1.92
CA TRP A 124 -3.96 -10.61 -1.84
C TRP A 124 -2.83 -11.58 -2.12
N GLY A 125 -1.77 -11.06 -2.74
CA GLY A 125 -0.51 -11.77 -2.84
C GLY A 125 0.63 -10.85 -3.29
N PRO A 126 1.83 -10.99 -2.71
CA PRO A 126 3.01 -10.33 -3.25
C PRO A 126 3.38 -10.92 -4.60
N LEU A 127 3.48 -10.05 -5.60
CA LEU A 127 4.05 -10.39 -6.91
C LEU A 127 5.57 -10.52 -6.80
N ALA A 128 6.20 -9.63 -6.02
CA ALA A 128 7.63 -9.64 -5.74
C ALA A 128 7.91 -9.18 -4.29
N PRO A 129 7.97 -10.12 -3.32
CA PRO A 129 8.25 -9.81 -1.92
C PRO A 129 9.58 -9.08 -1.70
N ALA A 130 10.55 -9.32 -2.59
CA ALA A 130 11.83 -8.63 -2.63
C ALA A 130 12.12 -8.14 -4.05
N SER A 131 12.43 -6.86 -4.17
CA SER A 131 12.81 -6.21 -5.42
C SER A 131 13.94 -5.21 -5.19
N ARG A 132 14.71 -4.93 -6.24
CA ARG A 132 15.53 -3.71 -6.31
C ARG A 132 14.71 -2.60 -6.94
N ILE A 133 14.93 -1.38 -6.48
CA ILE A 133 14.28 -0.18 -6.99
C ILE A 133 15.31 0.89 -7.28
N GLU A 134 15.09 1.61 -8.37
CA GLU A 134 15.74 2.87 -8.69
C GLU A 134 14.66 3.94 -8.84
N VAL A 135 14.90 5.09 -8.22
CA VAL A 135 14.02 6.25 -8.26
C VAL A 135 14.82 7.40 -8.84
N ASP A 136 14.35 7.96 -9.96
CA ASP A 136 14.86 9.17 -10.57
C ASP A 136 13.70 10.15 -10.81
N LEU A 137 13.48 11.04 -9.85
CA LEU A 137 12.43 12.06 -9.88
C LEU A 137 13.04 13.43 -10.14
N SER A 138 12.84 13.97 -11.34
CA SER A 138 13.20 15.35 -11.69
C SER A 138 12.44 16.40 -10.86
N ALA A 139 11.30 16.03 -10.28
CA ALA A 139 10.61 16.80 -9.25
C ALA A 139 10.10 15.82 -8.19
N PRO A 140 10.58 15.89 -6.93
CA PRO A 140 11.27 17.01 -6.29
C PRO A 140 12.81 17.08 -6.42
N ASP A 141 13.44 16.41 -7.40
CA ASP A 141 14.90 16.23 -7.51
C ASP A 141 15.45 15.20 -6.50
N LEU A 142 14.93 13.98 -6.62
CA LEU A 142 15.33 12.83 -5.80
C LEU A 142 15.84 11.70 -6.68
N LYS A 143 17.10 11.32 -6.46
CA LYS A 143 17.73 10.16 -7.10
C LYS A 143 18.29 9.21 -6.06
N TRP A 144 17.81 7.98 -6.02
CA TRP A 144 18.30 6.97 -5.10
C TRP A 144 17.94 5.56 -5.55
N GLN A 145 18.65 4.58 -4.99
CA GLN A 145 18.39 3.16 -5.18
C GLN A 145 18.13 2.47 -3.84
N GLY A 146 17.45 1.33 -3.88
CA GLY A 146 17.17 0.58 -2.67
C GLY A 146 16.36 -0.69 -2.87
N HIS A 147 15.56 -1.01 -1.85
CA HIS A 147 14.70 -2.18 -1.83
C HIS A 147 13.21 -1.82 -1.93
N ALA A 148 12.49 -2.63 -2.67
CA ALA A 148 11.05 -2.54 -2.85
C ALA A 148 10.36 -3.88 -2.62
N TYR A 149 9.04 -3.81 -2.50
CA TYR A 149 8.10 -4.90 -2.38
C TYR A 149 6.94 -4.55 -3.28
N LEU A 150 6.44 -5.52 -4.03
CA LEU A 150 5.34 -5.37 -4.97
C LEU A 150 4.29 -6.42 -4.67
N ASP A 151 3.05 -5.99 -4.50
CA ASP A 151 1.90 -6.86 -4.32
C ASP A 151 0.68 -6.42 -5.13
N SER A 152 -0.30 -7.32 -5.16
CA SER A 152 -1.61 -7.09 -5.74
C SER A 152 -2.69 -7.32 -4.69
N ASN A 153 -3.72 -6.49 -4.75
CA ASN A 153 -4.98 -6.65 -4.03
C ASN A 153 -6.12 -6.63 -5.02
N GLU A 154 -7.04 -7.58 -4.90
CA GLU A 154 -8.17 -7.75 -5.81
C GLU A 154 -9.46 -8.01 -5.03
N GLY A 155 -10.56 -7.36 -5.41
CA GLY A 155 -11.84 -7.48 -4.72
C GLY A 155 -13.01 -7.51 -5.69
N ASP A 156 -13.98 -8.40 -5.46
CA ASP A 156 -15.22 -8.50 -6.26
C ASP A 156 -16.31 -7.56 -5.73
N GLU A 157 -16.06 -6.99 -4.55
CA GLU A 157 -16.96 -6.10 -3.85
C GLU A 157 -16.19 -4.96 -3.17
N PRO A 158 -16.89 -3.92 -2.68
CA PRO A 158 -16.27 -2.85 -1.92
C PRO A 158 -15.61 -3.32 -0.63
N VAL A 159 -14.50 -2.67 -0.25
CA VAL A 159 -13.73 -2.96 0.97
C VAL A 159 -14.57 -2.94 2.26
N ASP A 160 -15.65 -2.14 2.30
CA ASP A 160 -16.55 -2.00 3.44
C ASP A 160 -17.56 -3.13 3.62
N ARG A 161 -17.54 -4.12 2.74
CA ARG A 161 -18.29 -5.37 2.89
C ARG A 161 -17.47 -6.48 3.53
N GLY A 162 -16.20 -6.59 3.16
CA GLY A 162 -15.31 -7.65 3.66
C GLY A 162 -14.54 -7.30 4.93
N PHE A 163 -14.34 -6.02 5.25
CA PHE A 163 -13.36 -5.61 6.26
C PHE A 163 -13.89 -4.56 7.24
N HIS A 164 -13.35 -4.61 8.46
CA HIS A 164 -13.56 -3.61 9.50
C HIS A 164 -12.26 -2.89 9.86
N THR A 165 -11.26 -3.63 10.34
CA THR A 165 -9.91 -3.11 10.60
C THR A 165 -8.90 -4.11 10.10
N TRP A 166 -7.77 -3.65 9.59
CA TRP A 166 -6.61 -4.52 9.47
C TRP A 166 -5.32 -3.78 9.82
N ASP A 167 -4.36 -4.57 10.29
CA ASP A 167 -2.96 -4.20 10.37
C ASP A 167 -2.19 -5.10 9.39
N TRP A 168 -1.38 -4.51 8.52
CA TRP A 168 -0.50 -5.23 7.61
C TRP A 168 0.93 -4.84 7.91
N SER A 169 1.83 -5.82 7.94
CA SER A 169 3.26 -5.54 8.08
C SER A 169 4.11 -6.48 7.27
N ARG A 170 5.25 -5.96 6.82
CA ARG A 170 6.30 -6.78 6.21
C ARG A 170 7.67 -6.40 6.74
N ALA A 171 8.59 -7.35 6.79
CA ALA A 171 9.99 -7.10 7.07
C ALA A 171 10.87 -8.03 6.22
N ARG A 172 12.03 -7.53 5.80
CA ARG A 172 13.03 -8.34 5.10
C ARG A 172 14.04 -8.86 6.11
N THR A 173 14.25 -10.17 6.13
CA THR A 173 15.19 -10.88 7.02
C THR A 173 16.61 -10.82 6.43
N ARG A 174 17.63 -11.15 7.25
CA ARG A 174 19.04 -11.17 6.78
C ARG A 174 19.30 -12.16 5.66
N ASP A 175 18.59 -13.29 5.65
CA ASP A 175 18.73 -14.30 4.60
C ASP A 175 17.99 -13.93 3.29
N GLY A 176 17.40 -12.74 3.23
CA GLY A 176 16.71 -12.22 2.05
C GLY A 176 15.24 -12.61 1.96
N SER A 177 14.71 -13.41 2.89
CA SER A 177 13.28 -13.69 2.97
C SER A 177 12.48 -12.42 3.31
N THR A 178 11.19 -12.46 3.02
CA THR A 178 10.24 -11.43 3.48
C THR A 178 9.20 -12.08 4.36
N VAL A 179 9.10 -11.64 5.60
CA VAL A 179 8.05 -12.03 6.53
C VAL A 179 6.91 -11.04 6.40
N VAL A 180 5.69 -11.55 6.34
CA VAL A 180 4.46 -10.76 6.25
C VAL A 180 3.47 -11.22 7.31
N PHE A 181 2.87 -10.25 8.00
CA PHE A 181 1.69 -10.44 8.82
C PHE A 181 0.53 -9.61 8.27
N TYR A 182 -0.60 -10.25 7.98
CA TYR A 182 -1.85 -9.58 7.58
C TYR A 182 -2.90 -9.92 8.62
N ASP A 183 -3.30 -8.95 9.44
CA ASP A 183 -4.11 -9.14 10.64
C ASP A 183 -5.44 -8.40 10.54
N MET A 184 -6.49 -9.14 10.18
CA MET A 184 -7.85 -8.64 9.94
C MET A 184 -8.73 -8.87 11.16
N GLN A 185 -9.46 -7.82 11.56
CA GLN A 185 -10.08 -7.71 12.88
C GLN A 185 -11.48 -7.14 12.71
N ALA A 186 -12.47 -7.76 13.35
CA ALA A 186 -13.83 -7.25 13.45
C ALA A 186 -14.38 -7.43 14.86
N PRO A 187 -15.27 -6.54 15.34
CA PRO A 187 -15.88 -6.67 16.66
C PRO A 187 -16.65 -7.98 16.81
N GLY A 188 -16.39 -8.72 17.90
CA GLY A 188 -17.10 -9.97 18.20
C GLY A 188 -16.70 -11.18 17.36
N THR A 189 -15.67 -11.06 16.52
CA THR A 189 -15.10 -12.20 15.77
C THR A 189 -13.67 -12.48 16.20
N GLU A 190 -13.22 -13.71 16.02
CA GLU A 190 -11.79 -13.99 16.10
C GLU A 190 -11.04 -13.26 14.97
N ASP A 191 -9.78 -12.92 15.25
CA ASP A 191 -8.90 -12.31 14.26
C ASP A 191 -8.59 -13.33 13.16
N ARG A 192 -8.65 -12.89 11.90
CA ARG A 192 -8.10 -13.65 10.79
C ARG A 192 -6.69 -13.15 10.52
N VAL A 193 -5.71 -14.04 10.58
CA VAL A 193 -4.30 -13.66 10.45
C VAL A 193 -3.59 -14.52 9.40
N LEU A 194 -2.94 -13.87 8.44
CA LEU A 194 -1.94 -14.49 7.59
C LEU A 194 -0.56 -14.23 8.19
N SER A 195 0.18 -15.30 8.46
CA SER A 195 1.56 -15.25 8.94
C SER A 195 2.42 -16.04 7.98
N LEU A 196 3.13 -15.34 7.10
CA LEU A 196 3.79 -15.93 5.94
C LEU A 196 5.24 -15.50 5.84
N ARG A 197 6.08 -16.39 5.34
CA ARG A 197 7.45 -16.10 4.95
C ARG A 197 7.64 -16.47 3.48
N PHE A 198 8.12 -15.51 2.71
CA PHE A 198 8.48 -15.68 1.30
C PHE A 198 9.99 -15.80 1.20
N THR A 199 10.50 -16.96 0.77
CA THR A 199 11.94 -17.22 0.71
C THR A 199 12.54 -16.76 -0.63
N PRO A 200 13.84 -16.46 -0.69
CA PRO A 200 14.50 -16.14 -1.96
C PRO A 200 14.45 -17.27 -3.00
N LYS A 201 14.13 -18.50 -2.58
CA LYS A 201 14.02 -19.68 -3.46
C LYS A 201 12.63 -19.85 -4.07
N GLY A 202 11.74 -18.87 -3.90
CA GLY A 202 10.38 -18.92 -4.43
C GLY A 202 9.41 -19.76 -3.60
N THR A 203 9.78 -20.14 -2.37
CA THR A 203 8.90 -20.91 -1.47
C THR A 203 8.08 -19.97 -0.59
N VAL A 204 6.81 -20.30 -0.38
CA VAL A 204 5.94 -19.63 0.58
C VAL A 204 5.72 -20.56 1.77
N GLU A 205 6.11 -20.12 2.95
CA GLU A 205 6.05 -20.89 4.18
C GLU A 205 5.07 -20.23 5.15
N PRO A 206 4.02 -20.94 5.59
CA PRO A 206 3.27 -20.54 6.78
C PRO A 206 4.21 -20.56 7.99
N ILE A 207 4.11 -19.53 8.83
CA ILE A 207 4.88 -19.43 10.07
C ILE A 207 3.94 -19.32 11.27
N ALA A 208 4.43 -19.65 12.45
CA ALA A 208 3.65 -19.50 13.68
C ALA A 208 3.24 -18.03 13.87
N THR A 209 1.95 -17.80 14.11
CA THR A 209 1.42 -16.45 14.36
C THR A 209 1.80 -16.00 15.77
N PRO A 210 2.62 -14.95 15.93
CA PRO A 210 2.94 -14.43 17.25
C PRO A 210 1.77 -13.64 17.86
N PRO A 211 1.80 -13.37 19.18
CA PRO A 211 0.77 -12.54 19.83
C PRO A 211 0.73 -11.13 19.24
N ALA A 212 -0.39 -10.45 19.41
CA ALA A 212 -0.55 -9.07 18.98
C ALA A 212 0.00 -8.10 20.04
N GLN A 213 0.90 -7.22 19.61
CA GLN A 213 1.45 -6.13 20.42
C GLN A 213 0.72 -4.83 20.09
N ARG A 214 0.09 -4.21 21.09
CA ARG A 214 -0.59 -2.93 20.92
C ARG A 214 0.43 -1.80 20.84
N LEU A 215 0.19 -0.85 19.95
CA LEU A 215 0.99 0.36 19.80
C LEU A 215 0.22 1.57 20.36
N SER A 216 0.94 2.67 20.58
CA SER A 216 0.29 3.95 20.84
C SER A 216 -0.61 4.33 19.67
N LYS A 217 -1.76 4.95 20.00
CA LYS A 217 -2.67 5.47 18.98
C LYS A 217 -1.98 6.55 18.16
N THR A 218 -2.36 6.68 16.90
CA THR A 218 -1.87 7.75 16.02
C THR A 218 -2.41 9.12 16.45
N ALA A 219 -1.97 10.22 15.83
CA ALA A 219 -2.49 11.56 16.10
C ALA A 219 -4.00 11.65 15.79
N TRP A 220 -4.46 10.93 14.78
CA TRP A 220 -5.89 10.76 14.47
C TRP A 220 -6.61 9.75 15.39
N ARG A 221 -5.94 9.25 16.42
CA ARG A 221 -6.46 8.29 17.40
C ARG A 221 -6.83 6.93 16.80
N ILE A 222 -6.21 6.53 15.69
CA ILE A 222 -6.36 5.17 15.16
C ILE A 222 -5.67 4.20 16.12
N ALA A 223 -6.39 3.16 16.55
CA ALA A 223 -5.81 2.05 17.28
C ALA A 223 -5.10 1.12 16.30
N ARG A 224 -3.90 0.69 16.64
CA ARG A 224 -3.03 -0.12 15.78
C ARG A 224 -2.26 -1.15 16.60
N ARG A 225 -1.96 -2.28 15.97
CA ARG A 225 -1.18 -3.37 16.58
C ARG A 225 -0.30 -4.05 15.54
N MET A 226 0.67 -4.83 15.99
CA MET A 226 1.52 -5.65 15.12
C MET A 226 1.71 -7.03 15.76
N ARG A 227 1.79 -8.08 14.94
CA ARG A 227 2.11 -9.44 15.39
C ARG A 227 3.61 -9.51 15.69
N SER A 228 3.97 -9.80 16.94
CA SER A 228 5.36 -9.91 17.39
C SER A 228 5.47 -10.65 18.72
N ALA A 229 6.51 -11.49 18.87
CA ALA A 229 6.79 -12.21 20.11
C ALA A 229 7.25 -11.26 21.23
N HIS A 230 7.90 -10.15 20.86
CA HIS A 230 8.43 -9.14 21.77
C HIS A 230 7.78 -7.76 21.52
N PRO A 231 7.86 -6.83 22.49
CA PRO A 231 7.35 -5.47 22.32
C PRO A 231 7.89 -4.79 21.06
N VAL A 232 7.02 -4.07 20.38
CA VAL A 232 7.33 -3.36 19.12
C VAL A 232 7.49 -1.87 19.41
N ARG A 233 8.48 -1.23 18.78
CA ARG A 233 8.72 0.22 18.91
C ARG A 233 8.45 0.93 17.59
N VAL A 234 7.82 2.10 17.67
CA VAL A 234 7.68 2.99 16.51
C VAL A 234 9.03 3.63 16.23
N HIS A 235 9.62 3.33 15.08
CA HIS A 235 10.86 3.95 14.62
C HIS A 235 10.58 5.29 13.95
N GLU A 236 9.59 5.31 13.05
CA GLU A 236 9.20 6.50 12.31
C GLU A 236 7.71 6.43 11.93
N GLN A 237 7.00 7.54 12.07
CA GLN A 237 5.64 7.69 11.54
C GLN A 237 5.72 8.28 10.13
N LEU A 238 5.27 7.55 9.12
CA LEU A 238 5.36 7.96 7.71
C LEU A 238 4.08 8.67 7.24
N GLU A 239 2.92 8.11 7.56
CA GLU A 239 1.62 8.64 7.17
C GLU A 239 0.64 8.51 8.35
N ASP A 240 -0.12 9.55 8.64
CA ASP A 240 -1.10 9.57 9.72
C ASP A 240 -2.33 10.35 9.26
N THR A 241 -3.39 9.63 8.90
CA THR A 241 -4.64 10.19 8.37
C THR A 241 -5.83 9.74 9.23
N PRO A 242 -7.04 10.28 9.04
CA PRO A 242 -8.20 9.95 9.86
C PRO A 242 -8.57 8.46 9.89
N PHE A 243 -8.24 7.69 8.84
CA PHE A 243 -8.64 6.29 8.68
C PHE A 243 -7.50 5.34 8.30
N TYR A 244 -6.34 5.85 7.88
CA TYR A 244 -5.20 5.06 7.39
C TYR A 244 -3.88 5.62 7.90
N GLN A 245 -2.91 4.75 8.17
CA GLN A 245 -1.59 5.16 8.64
C GLN A 245 -0.50 4.22 8.12
N ARG A 246 0.73 4.74 8.03
CA ARG A 246 1.96 3.99 7.79
C ARG A 246 3.03 4.34 8.79
N ALA A 247 3.77 3.34 9.23
CA ALA A 247 4.93 3.52 10.10
C ALA A 247 6.04 2.52 9.78
N LEU A 248 7.26 2.88 10.16
CA LEU A 248 8.37 1.95 10.31
C LEU A 248 8.43 1.52 11.77
N LEU A 249 8.43 0.20 12.00
CA LEU A 249 8.41 -0.39 13.33
C LEU A 249 9.65 -1.25 13.55
N GLN A 250 10.32 -1.06 14.68
CA GLN A 250 11.40 -1.94 15.13
C GLN A 250 10.81 -3.09 15.96
N PHE A 251 11.20 -4.32 15.61
CA PHE A 251 10.79 -5.53 16.33
C PHE A 251 11.85 -6.63 16.15
N ASP A 252 11.78 -7.67 16.97
CA ASP A 252 12.64 -8.85 16.86
C ASP A 252 11.87 -10.01 16.24
N TYR A 253 12.51 -10.70 15.30
CA TYR A 253 12.00 -11.90 14.65
C TYR A 253 13.13 -12.94 14.58
N ALA A 254 12.89 -14.18 15.03
CA ALA A 254 13.88 -15.26 14.97
C ALA A 254 15.29 -14.88 15.51
N GLY A 255 15.36 -14.03 16.54
CA GLY A 255 16.62 -13.57 17.13
C GLY A 255 17.35 -12.47 16.36
N GLU A 256 16.77 -11.93 15.29
CA GLU A 256 17.29 -10.77 14.57
C GLU A 256 16.41 -9.51 14.78
N PRO A 257 17.02 -8.33 15.03
CA PRO A 257 16.30 -7.07 15.03
C PRO A 257 15.99 -6.65 13.60
N LEU A 258 14.72 -6.40 13.31
CA LEU A 258 14.21 -6.04 11.99
C LEU A 258 13.46 -4.71 12.01
N LEU A 259 13.38 -4.12 10.82
CA LEU A 259 12.56 -2.94 10.56
C LEU A 259 11.38 -3.36 9.68
N ALA A 260 10.18 -3.33 10.24
CA ALA A 260 8.94 -3.62 9.54
C ALA A 260 8.33 -2.35 8.95
N PHE A 261 7.87 -2.44 7.71
CA PHE A 261 6.91 -1.50 7.16
C PHE A 261 5.52 -1.94 7.61
N HIS A 262 4.75 -1.04 8.19
CA HIS A 262 3.46 -1.33 8.84
C HIS A 262 2.37 -0.37 8.38
N GLU A 263 1.18 -0.90 8.14
CA GLU A 263 -0.02 -0.18 7.75
C GLU A 263 -1.18 -0.54 8.68
N THR A 264 -2.02 0.44 8.98
CA THR A 264 -3.34 0.18 9.60
C THR A 264 -4.43 0.86 8.79
N LEU A 265 -5.51 0.13 8.49
CA LEU A 265 -6.73 0.70 7.94
C LEU A 265 -7.89 0.52 8.92
N SER A 266 -8.67 1.58 9.12
CA SER A 266 -9.98 1.53 9.77
C SER A 266 -11.08 1.82 8.75
N VAL A 267 -11.80 0.78 8.35
CA VAL A 267 -12.86 0.87 7.34
C VAL A 267 -14.08 1.66 7.81
N PRO A 268 -14.61 1.50 9.06
CA PRO A 268 -15.69 2.35 9.56
C PRO A 268 -15.37 3.84 9.48
N ARG A 269 -14.10 4.21 9.68
CA ARG A 269 -13.66 5.60 9.55
C ARG A 269 -13.56 6.02 8.09
N LEU A 270 -13.02 5.17 7.21
CA LEU A 270 -12.94 5.41 5.77
C LEU A 270 -14.32 5.72 5.18
N VAL A 271 -15.35 4.94 5.53
CA VAL A 271 -16.71 5.11 5.00
C VAL A 271 -17.56 6.12 5.77
N SER A 272 -17.03 6.71 6.84
CA SER A 272 -17.77 7.72 7.61
C SER A 272 -18.11 8.92 6.72
N PRO A 273 -19.33 9.50 6.84
CA PRO A 273 -19.73 10.64 6.01
C PRO A 273 -18.77 11.83 6.08
N VAL A 274 -18.21 12.10 7.26
CA VAL A 274 -17.26 13.21 7.48
C VAL A 274 -15.97 12.98 6.68
N VAL A 275 -15.36 11.79 6.76
CA VAL A 275 -14.16 11.47 5.99
C VAL A 275 -14.45 11.51 4.49
N GLN A 276 -15.56 10.90 4.06
CA GLN A 276 -15.99 10.90 2.66
C GLN A 276 -16.20 12.32 2.10
N ALA A 277 -16.71 13.24 2.90
CA ALA A 277 -16.88 14.65 2.50
C ALA A 277 -15.56 15.44 2.47
N MET A 278 -14.55 15.05 3.26
CA MET A 278 -13.24 15.70 3.27
C MET A 278 -12.31 15.20 2.16
N LEU A 279 -12.44 13.94 1.74
CA LEU A 279 -11.57 13.32 0.74
C LEU A 279 -11.44 14.09 -0.59
N PRO A 280 -12.49 14.71 -1.18
CA PRO A 280 -12.37 15.50 -2.41
C PRO A 280 -11.35 16.65 -2.35
N TRP A 281 -11.08 17.21 -1.17
CA TRP A 281 -10.07 18.26 -0.98
C TRP A 281 -8.63 17.75 -1.07
N ARG A 282 -8.44 16.45 -0.85
CA ARG A 282 -7.15 15.74 -0.95
C ARG A 282 -7.07 14.89 -2.21
N MET A 283 -8.17 14.44 -2.77
CA MET A 283 -8.18 13.57 -3.94
C MET A 283 -9.03 14.22 -5.02
N PRO A 284 -8.46 15.13 -5.85
CA PRO A 284 -9.20 15.72 -6.95
C PRO A 284 -9.56 14.65 -7.99
N ARG A 285 -10.61 14.91 -8.77
CA ARG A 285 -11.04 14.07 -9.90
C ARG A 285 -10.94 14.79 -11.24
N ARG A 286 -10.51 14.08 -12.26
CA ARG A 286 -10.58 14.47 -13.68
C ARG A 286 -11.42 13.42 -14.43
N ALA A 287 -12.71 13.70 -14.56
CA ALA A 287 -13.69 12.84 -15.22
C ALA A 287 -13.75 13.14 -16.70
#